data_AF-A0A7S4DSE0-F1
#
_entry.id   AF-A0A7S4DSE0-F1
#
_cell.length_a   1.000
_cell.length_b   1.000
_cell.length_c   1.000
_cell.angle_alpha   90.00
_cell.angle_beta   90.00
_cell.angle_gamma   90.00
#
_symmetry.space_group_name_H-M   'P 1'
#
loop_
_entity.id
_entity.type
_entity.pdbx_description
1 polymer ?
#
loop_
_entity_poly.entity_id
_entity_poly.type
_entity_poly.pdbx_seq_one_letter_code
_entity_poly.pdbx_strand_id
1 'polypeptide(L)'
;MFRVPSVDEMIAEYTSGGAAGLSKSLEARHALLEPTLRWIITSNRAHIRYLEPHERIKGLGTDNQFVMLGASPQHEWKFQMEKSCTVKSRSSIWAWHGSHFKNWHSIVRTSLKNMSGTKYQAHGASYGKGIYLAKKSGTSLGYSKFDNSGMWPLSKLGKTQPQVLALCEIVNHRNLPKPNPYYVIPIEHWVATRFLVVHNSESRRHNVDANEAATKIPRKLMESLQGPTKGDL
;
A
#
# COMPACT_ATOMS: atom_id res chain seq x y z
N MET A 1 -18.06 25.31 1.69
CA MET A 1 -17.56 23.93 1.90
C MET A 1 -16.13 23.87 1.36
N PHE A 2 -15.15 23.63 2.22
CA PHE A 2 -13.74 23.51 1.84
C PHE A 2 -13.56 22.38 0.81
N ARG A 3 -12.94 22.67 -0.35
CA ARG A 3 -12.67 21.69 -1.40
C ARG A 3 -11.22 21.77 -1.84
N VAL A 4 -10.47 20.70 -1.57
CA VAL A 4 -9.13 20.49 -2.14
C VAL A 4 -9.27 20.42 -3.66
N PRO A 5 -8.54 21.25 -4.44
CA PRO A 5 -8.56 21.23 -5.90
C PRO A 5 -8.12 19.87 -6.45
N SER A 6 -8.44 19.57 -7.70
CA SER A 6 -7.94 18.38 -8.39
C SER A 6 -6.43 18.48 -8.62
N VAL A 7 -5.79 17.34 -8.87
CA VAL A 7 -4.37 17.32 -9.25
C VAL A 7 -4.13 18.08 -10.56
N ASP A 8 -5.06 17.98 -11.52
CA ASP A 8 -4.92 18.68 -12.81
C ASP A 8 -5.05 20.20 -12.66
N GLU A 9 -5.96 20.65 -11.79
CA GLU A 9 -6.06 22.07 -11.43
C GLU A 9 -4.76 22.57 -10.80
N MET A 10 -4.20 21.83 -9.84
CA MET A 10 -2.92 22.20 -9.21
C MET A 10 -1.76 22.21 -10.20
N ILE A 11 -1.71 21.27 -11.16
CA ILE A 11 -0.70 21.26 -12.22
C ILE A 11 -0.87 22.50 -13.13
N ALA A 12 -2.09 22.81 -13.55
CA ALA A 12 -2.36 23.96 -14.41
C ALA A 12 -1.92 25.29 -13.77
N GLU A 13 -2.20 25.47 -12.48
CA GLU A 13 -1.79 26.65 -11.70
C GLU A 13 -0.26 26.74 -11.55
N TYR A 14 0.40 25.60 -11.35
CA TYR A 14 1.85 25.55 -11.33
C TYR A 14 2.47 25.87 -12.70
N THR A 15 1.89 25.35 -13.79
CA THR A 15 2.36 25.62 -15.15
C THR A 15 2.20 27.08 -15.54
N SER A 16 1.14 27.75 -15.10
CA SER A 16 0.87 29.16 -15.44
C SER A 16 1.67 30.15 -14.59
N GLY A 17 1.79 29.92 -13.28
CA GLY A 17 2.36 30.89 -12.33
C GLY A 17 3.53 30.37 -11.49
N GLY A 18 4.03 29.17 -11.79
CA GLY A 18 5.09 28.52 -11.01
C GLY A 18 4.66 28.21 -9.57
N ALA A 19 5.65 28.01 -8.69
CA ALA A 19 5.41 27.72 -7.27
C ALA A 19 4.63 28.84 -6.57
N ALA A 20 4.91 30.11 -6.89
CA ALA A 20 4.23 31.25 -6.31
C ALA A 20 2.75 31.33 -6.75
N GLY A 21 2.46 31.05 -8.02
CA GLY A 21 1.09 31.00 -8.54
C GLY A 21 0.26 29.90 -7.88
N LEU A 22 0.81 28.68 -7.79
CA LEU A 22 0.16 27.57 -7.10
C LEU A 22 -0.10 27.91 -5.62
N SER A 23 0.92 28.40 -4.90
CA SER A 23 0.81 28.78 -3.49
C SER A 23 -0.32 29.80 -3.27
N LYS A 24 -0.35 30.87 -4.06
CA LYS A 24 -1.42 31.88 -4.03
C LYS A 24 -2.81 31.28 -4.31
N SER A 25 -2.93 30.38 -5.29
CA SER A 25 -4.22 29.71 -5.60
C SER A 25 -4.69 28.81 -4.46
N LEU A 26 -3.78 28.10 -3.78
CA LEU A 26 -4.11 27.26 -2.62
C LEU A 26 -4.50 28.10 -1.40
N GLU A 27 -3.75 29.16 -1.08
CA GLU A 27 -4.03 30.08 0.02
C GLU A 27 -5.37 30.80 -0.15
N ALA A 28 -5.68 31.25 -1.38
CA ALA A 28 -6.96 31.87 -1.71
C ALA A 28 -8.17 30.95 -1.46
N ARG A 29 -7.97 29.63 -1.52
CA ARG A 29 -9.01 28.64 -1.16
C ARG A 29 -9.08 28.44 0.34
N HIS A 30 -7.93 28.32 1.02
CA HIS A 30 -7.85 28.19 2.47
C HIS A 30 -6.40 28.27 2.98
N ALA A 31 -6.17 29.00 4.08
CA ALA A 31 -4.84 29.19 4.68
C ALA A 31 -4.09 27.89 5.04
N LEU A 32 -4.82 26.84 5.44
CA LEU A 32 -4.20 25.54 5.81
C LEU A 32 -4.00 24.58 4.63
N LEU A 33 -4.43 24.91 3.41
CA LEU A 33 -4.43 23.95 2.31
C LEU A 33 -3.00 23.58 1.87
N GLU A 34 -2.18 24.58 1.56
CA GLU A 34 -0.77 24.33 1.22
C GLU A 34 0.00 23.61 2.34
N PRO A 35 0.02 24.07 3.60
CA PRO A 35 0.79 23.40 4.64
C PRO A 35 0.29 21.96 4.89
N THR A 36 -1.02 21.70 4.73
CA THR A 36 -1.56 20.34 4.83
C THR A 36 -1.08 19.45 3.68
N LEU A 37 -1.17 19.92 2.42
CA LEU A 37 -0.71 19.15 1.27
C LEU A 37 0.80 18.89 1.33
N ARG A 38 1.57 19.92 1.67
CA ARG A 38 3.01 19.83 1.90
C ARG A 38 3.32 18.80 2.97
N TRP A 39 2.66 18.88 4.14
CA TRP A 39 2.83 17.89 5.20
C TRP A 39 2.49 16.47 4.74
N ILE A 40 1.38 16.25 4.03
CA ILE A 40 0.98 14.92 3.54
C ILE A 40 2.09 14.28 2.71
N ILE A 41 2.68 15.05 1.78
CA ILE A 41 3.71 14.60 0.85
C ILE A 41 5.06 14.44 1.56
N THR A 42 5.53 15.47 2.28
CA THR A 42 6.91 15.50 2.81
C THR A 42 7.09 14.66 4.07
N SER A 43 6.04 14.44 4.84
CA SER A 43 6.11 13.57 6.02
C SER A 43 6.05 12.08 5.66
N ASN A 44 5.65 11.74 4.43
CA ASN A 44 5.55 10.35 4.00
C ASN A 44 6.90 9.87 3.49
N ARG A 45 7.59 9.06 4.28
CA ARG A 45 8.88 8.47 3.91
C ARG A 45 8.74 7.25 2.99
N ALA A 46 7.52 6.74 2.79
CA ALA A 46 7.31 5.67 1.85
C ALA A 46 7.39 6.19 0.42
N HIS A 47 8.27 5.56 -0.36
CA HIS A 47 8.34 5.82 -1.78
C HIS A 47 7.23 5.03 -2.48
N ILE A 48 6.13 5.73 -2.77
CA ILE A 48 4.96 5.21 -3.48
C ILE A 48 4.98 5.79 -4.90
N ARG A 49 4.98 4.91 -5.90
CA ARG A 49 5.02 5.30 -7.31
C ARG A 49 3.91 4.61 -8.07
N TYR A 50 3.20 5.36 -8.90
CA TYR A 50 2.21 4.80 -9.83
C TYR A 50 2.90 3.91 -10.87
N LEU A 51 2.28 2.77 -11.19
CA LEU A 51 2.85 1.84 -12.17
C LEU A 51 2.56 2.29 -13.61
N GLU A 52 3.62 2.32 -14.41
CA GLU A 52 3.52 2.52 -15.84
C GLU A 52 2.74 1.37 -16.49
N PRO A 53 2.07 1.57 -17.64
CA PRO A 53 1.25 0.52 -18.27
C PRO A 53 1.96 -0.82 -18.47
N HIS A 54 3.26 -0.79 -18.78
CA HIS A 54 4.08 -1.98 -18.99
C HIS A 54 4.55 -2.65 -17.68
N GLU A 55 4.40 -1.98 -16.54
CA GLU A 55 4.76 -2.50 -15.22
C GLU A 55 3.58 -3.09 -14.44
N ARG A 56 2.35 -2.78 -14.87
CA ARG A 56 1.12 -3.20 -14.17
C ARG A 56 0.97 -4.71 -14.15
N ILE A 57 0.54 -5.22 -13.00
CA ILE A 57 0.20 -6.63 -12.81
C ILE A 57 -1.15 -6.87 -13.51
N LYS A 58 -1.13 -7.70 -14.55
CA LYS A 58 -2.32 -8.01 -15.35
C LYS A 58 -3.33 -8.85 -14.57
N GLY A 59 -4.62 -8.65 -14.86
CA GLY A 59 -5.71 -9.46 -14.30
C GLY A 59 -6.24 -9.00 -12.94
N LEU A 60 -5.77 -7.87 -12.41
CA LEU A 60 -6.23 -7.32 -11.12
C LEU A 60 -7.53 -6.51 -11.21
N GLY A 61 -8.03 -6.23 -12.42
CA GLY A 61 -9.32 -5.55 -12.64
C GLY A 61 -9.31 -4.04 -12.41
N THR A 62 -8.13 -3.43 -12.25
CA THR A 62 -7.90 -1.99 -12.14
C THR A 62 -6.51 -1.62 -12.68
N ASP A 63 -6.41 -0.42 -13.24
CA ASP A 63 -5.15 0.19 -13.64
C ASP A 63 -4.49 0.99 -12.51
N ASN A 64 -5.23 1.30 -11.46
CA ASN A 64 -4.74 2.08 -10.33
C ASN A 64 -3.87 1.21 -9.43
N GLN A 65 -2.62 1.03 -9.85
CA GLN A 65 -1.64 0.19 -9.19
C GLN A 65 -0.41 1.02 -8.84
N PHE A 66 0.13 0.79 -7.65
CA PHE A 66 1.28 1.49 -7.13
C PHE A 66 2.29 0.50 -6.60
N VAL A 67 3.58 0.76 -6.82
CA VAL A 67 4.66 0.09 -6.10
C VAL A 67 5.03 0.90 -4.86
N MET A 68 5.34 0.20 -3.78
CA MET A 68 5.85 0.74 -2.54
C MET A 68 7.24 0.14 -2.32
N LEU A 69 8.28 0.95 -2.53
CA LEU A 69 9.68 0.49 -2.48
C LEU A 69 10.21 0.32 -1.04
N GLY A 70 9.47 0.83 -0.05
CA GLY A 70 9.74 0.60 1.37
C GLY A 70 8.84 1.46 2.24
N ALA A 71 8.52 0.99 3.45
CA ALA A 71 7.77 1.75 4.44
C ALA A 71 8.70 2.60 5.32
N SER A 72 9.73 1.97 5.88
CA SER A 72 10.84 2.63 6.58
C SER A 72 12.14 1.86 6.34
N PRO A 73 13.30 2.53 6.30
CA PRO A 73 14.60 1.86 6.15
C PRO A 73 14.84 0.76 7.19
N GLN A 74 14.41 1.00 8.44
CA GLN A 74 14.58 0.03 9.53
C GLN A 74 13.72 -1.22 9.35
N HIS A 75 12.48 -1.08 8.87
CA HIS A 75 11.59 -2.21 8.60
C HIS A 75 12.12 -3.04 7.43
N GLU A 76 12.52 -2.38 6.33
CA GLU A 76 13.07 -3.03 5.15
C GLU A 76 14.36 -3.79 5.49
N TRP A 77 15.26 -3.17 6.25
CA TRP A 77 16.50 -3.82 6.68
C TRP A 77 16.25 -5.11 7.47
N LYS A 78 15.33 -5.07 8.45
CA LYS A 78 14.95 -6.27 9.20
C LYS A 78 14.31 -7.33 8.31
N PHE A 79 13.44 -6.94 7.38
CA PHE A 79 12.82 -7.85 6.42
C PHE A 79 13.87 -8.56 5.57
N GLN A 80 14.84 -7.84 5.00
CA GLN A 80 15.90 -8.42 4.18
C GLN A 80 16.84 -9.31 5.00
N MET A 81 17.15 -8.93 6.24
CA MET A 81 17.96 -9.74 7.15
C MET A 81 17.28 -11.09 7.42
N GLU A 82 16.01 -11.09 7.83
CA GLU A 82 15.23 -12.31 8.06
C GLU A 82 15.12 -13.17 6.79
N LYS A 83 14.87 -12.53 5.64
CA LYS A 83 14.81 -13.21 4.34
C LYS A 83 16.15 -13.85 3.96
N SER A 84 17.29 -13.23 4.29
CA SER A 84 18.61 -13.77 4.00
C SER A 84 18.93 -15.06 4.78
N CYS A 85 18.26 -15.27 5.92
CA CYS A 85 18.37 -16.48 6.74
C CYS A 85 17.48 -17.64 6.24
N THR A 86 16.71 -17.45 5.16
CA THR A 86 15.85 -18.48 4.56
C THR A 86 16.51 -19.18 3.38
N VAL A 87 15.92 -20.30 2.94
CA VAL A 87 16.35 -20.98 1.71
C VAL A 87 16.03 -20.08 0.50
N LYS A 88 17.07 -19.65 -0.25
CA LYS A 88 16.94 -18.67 -1.36
C LYS A 88 15.79 -18.97 -2.32
N SER A 89 15.65 -20.23 -2.76
CA SER A 89 14.61 -20.67 -3.72
C SER A 89 13.17 -20.62 -3.19
N ARG A 90 13.00 -20.45 -1.88
CA ARG A 90 11.69 -20.36 -1.21
C ARG A 90 11.70 -19.26 -0.16
N SER A 91 12.39 -18.15 -0.44
CA SER A 91 12.66 -17.13 0.59
C SER A 91 11.45 -16.29 0.98
N SER A 92 10.45 -16.22 0.10
CA SER A 92 9.25 -15.42 0.33
C SER A 92 7.98 -16.08 -0.19
N ILE A 93 6.85 -15.67 0.37
CA ILE A 93 5.49 -16.04 -0.01
C ILE A 93 4.70 -14.76 -0.27
N TRP A 94 3.83 -14.76 -1.28
CA TRP A 94 2.97 -13.62 -1.55
C TRP A 94 1.58 -13.80 -0.95
N ALA A 95 1.03 -12.73 -0.38
CA ALA A 95 -0.33 -12.70 0.16
C ALA A 95 -0.98 -11.31 0.06
N TRP A 96 -2.30 -11.27 0.03
CA TRP A 96 -3.10 -10.05 -0.01
C TRP A 96 -3.46 -9.58 1.40
N HIS A 97 -3.38 -8.28 1.64
CA HIS A 97 -3.94 -7.64 2.83
C HIS A 97 -4.98 -6.59 2.44
N GLY A 98 -6.08 -6.52 3.19
CA GLY A 98 -7.11 -5.51 3.01
C GLY A 98 -7.43 -4.85 4.34
N SER A 99 -7.78 -3.57 4.28
CA SER A 99 -8.06 -2.75 5.45
C SER A 99 -8.98 -1.60 5.08
N HIS A 100 -9.74 -1.10 6.04
CA HIS A 100 -10.53 0.12 5.89
C HIS A 100 -9.68 1.28 5.37
N PHE A 101 -10.25 2.10 4.48
CA PHE A 101 -9.51 3.17 3.80
C PHE A 101 -8.75 4.12 4.78
N LYS A 102 -9.39 4.48 5.89
CA LYS A 102 -8.82 5.33 6.95
C LYS A 102 -7.50 4.81 7.56
N ASN A 103 -7.27 3.49 7.53
CA ASN A 103 -6.08 2.89 8.10
C ASN A 103 -4.86 3.05 7.19
N TRP A 104 -5.06 3.26 5.88
CA TRP A 104 -3.96 3.30 4.91
C TRP A 104 -3.02 4.48 5.13
N HIS A 105 -3.51 5.61 5.67
CA HIS A 105 -2.64 6.72 6.06
C HIS A 105 -1.55 6.27 7.06
N SER A 106 -1.90 5.43 8.04
CA SER A 106 -0.91 4.88 8.98
C SER A 106 -0.09 3.77 8.33
N ILE A 107 -0.75 2.81 7.66
CA ILE A 107 -0.10 1.62 7.09
C ILE A 107 1.03 2.02 6.14
N VAL A 108 0.82 3.00 5.26
CA VAL A 108 1.87 3.41 4.31
C VAL A 108 3.06 4.08 5.01
N ARG A 109 2.86 4.68 6.18
CA ARG A 109 3.93 5.37 6.92
C ARG A 109 4.69 4.46 7.88
N THR A 110 4.02 3.46 8.43
CA THR A 110 4.55 2.65 9.55
C THR A 110 4.64 1.16 9.25
N SER A 111 4.30 0.72 8.04
CA SER A 111 4.02 -0.68 7.69
C SER A 111 2.76 -1.23 8.35
N LEU A 112 2.38 -2.45 7.97
CA LEU A 112 1.37 -3.25 8.67
C LEU A 112 1.83 -3.56 10.09
N LYS A 113 0.90 -3.45 11.03
CA LYS A 113 1.12 -3.64 12.47
C LYS A 113 0.28 -4.78 13.01
N ASN A 114 0.83 -5.52 13.96
CA ASN A 114 0.07 -6.53 14.68
C ASN A 114 -0.79 -5.83 15.75
N MET A 115 -2.05 -5.55 15.41
CA MET A 115 -2.99 -4.88 16.32
C MET A 115 -3.72 -5.85 17.25
N SER A 116 -3.43 -7.14 17.21
CA SER A 116 -4.14 -8.15 18.01
C SER A 116 -3.93 -7.93 19.51
N GLY A 117 -5.01 -7.93 20.28
CA GLY A 117 -4.99 -7.68 21.73
C GLY A 117 -4.76 -6.22 22.13
N THR A 118 -4.76 -5.28 21.16
CA THR A 118 -4.69 -3.84 21.43
C THR A 118 -6.08 -3.20 21.32
N LYS A 119 -6.21 -1.95 21.80
CA LYS A 119 -7.44 -1.16 21.60
C LYS A 119 -7.77 -0.86 20.13
N TYR A 120 -6.84 -1.11 19.21
CA TYR A 120 -6.99 -0.90 17.76
C TYR A 120 -7.34 -2.19 17.00
N GLN A 121 -7.59 -3.30 17.70
CA GLN A 121 -8.04 -4.53 17.08
C GLN A 121 -9.45 -4.35 16.48
N ALA A 122 -9.54 -4.31 15.14
CA ALA A 122 -10.81 -4.14 14.43
C ALA A 122 -11.63 -5.44 14.31
N HIS A 123 -10.95 -6.58 14.22
CA HIS A 123 -11.56 -7.91 14.10
C HIS A 123 -10.96 -8.85 15.15
N GLY A 124 -11.74 -9.84 15.59
CA GLY A 124 -11.26 -10.86 16.52
C GLY A 124 -10.01 -11.59 16.00
N ALA A 125 -9.17 -12.07 16.92
CA ALA A 125 -7.93 -12.80 16.62
C ALA A 125 -8.15 -14.33 16.68
N SER A 126 -9.20 -14.85 16.02
CA SER A 126 -9.65 -16.24 16.16
C SER A 126 -8.64 -17.29 15.65
N TYR A 127 -7.75 -16.89 14.73
CA TYR A 127 -6.71 -17.76 14.18
C TYR A 127 -5.31 -17.46 14.77
N GLY A 128 -5.27 -16.69 15.88
CA GLY A 128 -4.06 -16.28 16.56
C GLY A 128 -3.78 -14.78 16.45
N LYS A 129 -2.81 -14.31 17.23
CA LYS A 129 -2.41 -12.90 17.28
C LYS A 129 -1.41 -12.59 16.16
N GLY A 130 -1.78 -11.76 15.21
CA GLY A 130 -0.91 -11.40 14.09
C GLY A 130 -1.52 -10.42 13.11
N ILE A 131 -0.74 -10.13 12.07
CA ILE A 131 -1.19 -9.47 10.85
C ILE A 131 -1.87 -10.53 9.98
N TYR A 132 -3.11 -10.28 9.58
CA TYR A 132 -3.90 -11.20 8.76
C TYR A 132 -3.71 -10.90 7.27
N LEU A 133 -3.31 -11.91 6.50
CA LEU A 133 -3.24 -11.87 5.04
C LEU A 133 -3.91 -13.11 4.43
N ALA A 134 -4.33 -13.01 3.18
CA ALA A 134 -5.01 -14.10 2.48
C ALA A 134 -4.33 -14.44 1.16
N LYS A 135 -4.42 -15.71 0.76
CA LYS A 135 -3.95 -16.17 -0.55
C LYS A 135 -4.77 -15.57 -1.70
N LYS A 136 -6.06 -15.32 -1.49
CA LYS A 136 -7.01 -14.85 -2.51
C LYS A 136 -7.41 -13.39 -2.26
N SER A 137 -7.36 -12.55 -3.29
CA SER A 137 -7.65 -11.11 -3.18
C SER A 137 -9.08 -10.82 -2.72
N GLY A 138 -10.06 -11.64 -3.13
CA GLY A 138 -11.47 -11.46 -2.76
C GLY A 138 -11.70 -11.58 -1.25
N THR A 139 -10.92 -12.43 -0.57
CA THR A 139 -10.93 -12.54 0.89
C THR A 139 -10.49 -11.22 1.53
N SER A 140 -9.35 -10.69 1.11
CA SER A 140 -8.82 -9.42 1.65
C SER A 140 -9.70 -8.23 1.27
N LEU A 141 -10.36 -8.26 0.11
CA LEU A 141 -11.27 -7.22 -0.32
C LEU A 141 -12.49 -7.08 0.60
N GLY A 142 -12.94 -8.18 1.23
CA GLY A 142 -13.98 -8.15 2.25
C GLY A 142 -13.62 -7.33 3.50
N TYR A 143 -12.32 -7.10 3.74
CA TYR A 143 -11.80 -6.26 4.82
C TYR A 143 -11.53 -4.80 4.39
N SER A 144 -11.58 -4.50 3.09
CA SER A 144 -11.46 -3.16 2.53
C SER A 144 -12.84 -2.54 2.27
N LYS A 145 -13.69 -2.50 3.30
CA LYS A 145 -15.07 -2.01 3.17
C LYS A 145 -15.12 -0.50 2.89
N PHE A 146 -16.09 -0.11 2.08
CA PHE A 146 -16.44 1.30 1.87
C PHE A 146 -16.90 1.93 3.18
N ASP A 147 -16.43 3.13 3.44
CA ASP A 147 -16.89 4.03 4.49
C ASP A 147 -17.34 5.35 3.84
N ASN A 148 -18.45 5.91 4.31
CA ASN A 148 -18.99 7.18 3.84
C ASN A 148 -18.26 8.40 4.45
N SER A 149 -17.23 8.17 5.28
CA SER A 149 -16.44 9.23 5.90
C SER A 149 -15.43 9.87 4.92
N GLY A 150 -15.48 11.20 4.80
CA GLY A 150 -14.36 12.06 4.37
C GLY A 150 -13.69 11.67 3.06
N MET A 151 -14.24 12.14 1.93
CA MET A 151 -13.75 11.83 0.60
C MET A 151 -13.22 13.09 -0.10
N TRP A 152 -12.20 12.94 -0.93
CA TRP A 152 -11.75 13.97 -1.86
C TRP A 152 -12.48 13.78 -3.21
N PRO A 153 -13.55 14.56 -3.50
CA PRO A 153 -14.42 14.28 -4.65
C PRO A 153 -13.74 14.54 -6.01
N LEU A 154 -12.63 15.29 -6.00
CA LEU A 154 -11.82 15.62 -7.17
C LEU A 154 -10.57 14.73 -7.28
N SER A 155 -10.55 13.60 -6.57
CA SER A 155 -9.47 12.62 -6.69
C SER A 155 -9.44 11.98 -8.08
N LYS A 156 -8.23 11.83 -8.64
CA LYS A 156 -8.01 11.04 -9.86
C LYS A 156 -8.34 9.54 -9.70
N LEU A 157 -8.47 9.06 -8.46
CA LEU A 157 -8.84 7.68 -8.17
C LEU A 157 -10.35 7.44 -8.24
N GLY A 158 -11.14 8.49 -8.48
CA GLY A 158 -12.59 8.42 -8.65
C GLY A 158 -13.35 9.23 -7.61
N LYS A 159 -14.67 9.29 -7.82
CA LYS A 159 -15.60 10.05 -6.96
C LYS A 159 -16.11 9.27 -5.76
N THR A 160 -15.66 8.04 -5.55
CA THR A 160 -16.04 7.18 -4.42
C THR A 160 -14.80 6.81 -3.62
N GLN A 161 -14.94 6.52 -2.33
CA GLN A 161 -13.83 6.05 -1.52
C GLN A 161 -13.31 4.75 -2.15
N PRO A 162 -12.02 4.66 -2.52
CA PRO A 162 -11.54 3.45 -3.15
C PRO A 162 -11.33 2.34 -2.12
N GLN A 163 -11.50 1.10 -2.55
CA GLN A 163 -11.03 -0.06 -1.82
C GLN A 163 -9.56 -0.27 -2.15
N VAL A 164 -8.70 -0.35 -1.14
CA VAL A 164 -7.27 -0.56 -1.33
C VAL A 164 -6.90 -1.95 -0.84
N LEU A 165 -6.12 -2.67 -1.64
CA LEU A 165 -5.48 -3.93 -1.29
C LEU A 165 -3.97 -3.76 -1.34
N ALA A 166 -3.27 -4.37 -0.39
CA ALA A 166 -1.83 -4.53 -0.46
C ALA A 166 -1.49 -5.93 -0.97
N LEU A 167 -0.59 -6.02 -1.95
CA LEU A 167 0.13 -7.24 -2.24
C LEU A 167 1.42 -7.22 -1.41
N CYS A 168 1.49 -8.15 -0.47
CA CYS A 168 2.57 -8.23 0.50
C CYS A 168 3.48 -9.41 0.21
N GLU A 169 4.76 -9.18 0.45
CA GLU A 169 5.79 -10.21 0.49
C GLU A 169 5.97 -10.64 1.96
N ILE A 170 5.93 -11.94 2.22
CA ILE A 170 6.09 -12.54 3.54
C ILE A 170 7.39 -13.32 3.55
N VAL A 171 8.23 -13.14 4.56
CA VAL A 171 9.41 -13.99 4.79
C VAL A 171 8.94 -15.42 5.07
N ASN A 172 9.42 -16.38 4.29
CA ASN A 172 9.14 -17.80 4.52
C ASN A 172 10.02 -18.36 5.65
N HIS A 173 9.86 -17.80 6.84
CA HIS A 173 10.62 -18.17 8.02
C HIS A 173 10.23 -19.58 8.50
N ARG A 174 11.16 -20.34 9.07
CA ARG A 174 10.90 -21.71 9.56
C ARG A 174 9.77 -21.80 10.61
N ASN A 175 9.58 -20.72 11.37
CA ASN A 175 8.55 -20.59 12.40
C ASN A 175 7.28 -19.88 11.88
N LEU A 176 7.16 -19.66 10.57
CA LEU A 176 5.96 -19.09 9.98
C LEU A 176 4.79 -20.08 10.18
N PRO A 177 3.69 -19.65 10.83
CA PRO A 177 2.52 -20.51 10.98
C PRO A 177 1.99 -20.95 9.61
N LYS A 178 1.63 -22.24 9.49
CA LYS A 178 0.97 -22.72 8.27
C LYS A 178 -0.37 -21.99 8.10
N PRO A 179 -0.72 -21.58 6.88
CA PRO A 179 -1.97 -20.87 6.65
C PRO A 179 -3.17 -21.78 6.92
N ASN A 180 -4.16 -21.26 7.66
CA ASN A 180 -5.41 -21.96 7.92
C ASN A 180 -6.55 -20.98 8.27
N PRO A 181 -7.43 -20.60 7.33
CA PRO A 181 -7.17 -20.51 5.89
C PRO A 181 -6.31 -19.28 5.53
N TYR A 182 -6.03 -18.41 6.51
CA TYR A 182 -5.29 -17.16 6.37
C TYR A 182 -3.85 -17.31 6.85
N TYR A 183 -2.97 -16.44 6.37
CA TYR A 183 -1.67 -16.20 6.99
C TYR A 183 -1.85 -15.29 8.19
N VAL A 184 -1.38 -15.71 9.36
CA VAL A 184 -1.39 -14.92 10.58
C VAL A 184 0.06 -14.69 10.99
N ILE A 185 0.56 -13.48 10.72
CA ILE A 185 1.98 -13.16 10.88
C ILE A 185 2.21 -12.50 12.24
N PRO A 186 2.87 -13.17 13.20
CA PRO A 186 3.05 -12.61 14.54
C PRO A 186 4.08 -11.48 14.58
N ILE A 187 5.06 -11.52 13.67
CA ILE A 187 6.22 -10.63 13.65
C ILE A 187 6.10 -9.65 12.48
N GLU A 188 6.03 -8.36 12.78
CA GLU A 188 5.73 -7.30 11.79
C GLU A 188 6.76 -7.22 10.65
N HIS A 189 8.04 -7.37 10.98
CA HIS A 189 9.13 -7.27 10.01
C HIS A 189 9.30 -8.55 9.16
N TRP A 190 8.43 -9.54 9.30
CA TRP A 190 8.29 -10.64 8.33
C TRP A 190 7.37 -10.28 7.16
N VAL A 191 6.73 -9.11 7.17
CA VAL A 191 5.83 -8.67 6.11
C VAL A 191 6.34 -7.37 5.49
N ALA A 192 6.49 -7.33 4.18
CA ALA A 192 6.72 -6.10 3.43
C ALA A 192 5.52 -5.81 2.52
N THR A 193 4.99 -4.58 2.59
CA THR A 193 3.98 -4.12 1.62
C THR A 193 4.72 -3.67 0.36
N ARG A 194 4.47 -4.35 -0.77
CA ARG A 194 5.21 -4.11 -2.03
C ARG A 194 4.36 -3.40 -3.08
N PHE A 195 3.06 -3.68 -3.12
CA PHE A 195 2.14 -3.03 -4.06
C PHE A 195 0.86 -2.60 -3.37
N LEU A 196 0.29 -1.49 -3.83
CA LEU A 196 -1.08 -1.08 -3.53
C LEU A 196 -1.90 -1.18 -4.81
N VAL A 197 -3.06 -1.84 -4.70
CA VAL A 197 -4.01 -2.04 -5.79
C VAL A 197 -5.30 -1.36 -5.37
N VAL A 198 -5.76 -0.40 -6.16
CA VAL A 198 -6.84 0.52 -5.80
C VAL A 198 -8.04 0.27 -6.71
N HIS A 199 -9.13 -0.22 -6.13
CA HIS A 199 -10.40 -0.45 -6.82
C HIS A 199 -11.38 0.68 -6.50
N ASN A 200 -11.90 1.33 -7.54
CA ASN A 200 -12.98 2.30 -7.44
C ASN A 200 -14.31 1.70 -7.95
N SER A 201 -15.34 2.53 -8.09
CA SER A 201 -16.66 2.10 -8.58
C SER A 201 -16.64 1.49 -9.99
N GLU A 202 -15.67 1.84 -10.82
CA GLU A 202 -15.55 1.37 -12.21
C GLU A 202 -14.67 0.10 -12.32
N SER A 203 -13.97 -0.25 -11.24
CA SER A 203 -13.03 -1.35 -11.24
C SER A 203 -13.74 -2.71 -11.16
N ARG A 204 -13.21 -3.70 -11.89
CA ARG A 204 -13.66 -5.09 -11.80
C ARG A 204 -13.00 -5.78 -10.62
N ARG A 205 -13.77 -6.58 -9.88
CA ARG A 205 -13.27 -7.32 -8.71
C ARG A 205 -13.03 -8.77 -9.13
N HIS A 206 -11.76 -9.14 -9.25
CA HIS A 206 -11.36 -10.52 -9.51
C HIS A 206 -10.81 -11.17 -8.23
N ASN A 207 -10.99 -12.48 -8.11
CA ASN A 207 -10.48 -13.26 -6.98
C ASN A 207 -9.14 -13.93 -7.34
N VAL A 208 -8.07 -13.15 -7.30
CA VAL A 208 -6.73 -13.51 -7.81
C VAL A 208 -5.88 -14.12 -6.70
N ASP A 209 -5.12 -15.16 -7.04
CA ASP A 209 -4.12 -15.72 -6.14
C ASP A 209 -2.90 -14.80 -6.02
N ALA A 210 -2.42 -14.53 -4.80
CA ALA A 210 -1.28 -13.66 -4.58
C ALA A 210 0.00 -14.18 -5.24
N ASN A 211 0.24 -15.49 -5.23
CA ASN A 211 1.44 -16.06 -5.84
C ASN A 211 1.34 -16.08 -7.37
N GLU A 212 0.13 -16.25 -7.92
CA GLU A 212 -0.12 -16.10 -9.37
C GLU A 212 0.00 -14.64 -9.82
N ALA A 213 -0.43 -13.68 -9.01
CA ALA A 213 -0.21 -12.26 -9.28
C ALA A 213 1.30 -11.95 -9.28
N ALA A 214 2.05 -12.54 -8.35
CA ALA A 214 3.48 -12.32 -8.24
C ALA A 214 4.28 -12.81 -9.45
N THR A 215 3.85 -13.89 -10.12
CA THR A 215 4.52 -14.36 -11.36
C THR A 215 4.36 -13.38 -12.53
N LYS A 216 3.39 -12.47 -12.46
CA LYS A 216 3.11 -11.45 -13.48
C LYS A 216 3.80 -10.12 -13.19
N ILE A 217 4.54 -10.00 -12.08
CA ILE A 217 5.32 -8.80 -11.78
C ILE A 217 6.54 -8.75 -12.71
N PRO A 218 6.80 -7.62 -13.39
CA PRO A 218 7.99 -7.47 -14.21
C PRO A 218 9.29 -7.73 -13.44
N ARG A 219 10.25 -8.43 -14.06
CA ARG A 219 11.53 -8.79 -13.43
C ARG A 219 12.28 -7.59 -12.86
N LYS A 220 12.41 -6.51 -13.63
CA LYS A 220 13.08 -5.27 -13.19
C LYS A 220 12.43 -4.68 -11.93
N LEU A 221 11.11 -4.76 -11.84
CA LEU A 221 10.37 -4.27 -10.69
C LEU A 221 10.62 -5.18 -9.48
N MET A 222 10.57 -6.49 -9.65
CA MET A 222 10.93 -7.46 -8.59
C MET A 222 12.36 -7.25 -8.07
N GLU A 223 13.32 -6.97 -8.94
CA GLU A 223 14.72 -6.68 -8.58
C GLU A 223 14.83 -5.41 -7.73
N SER A 224 14.08 -4.36 -8.07
CA SER A 224 14.06 -3.10 -7.30
C SER A 224 13.53 -3.26 -5.86
N LEU A 225 12.80 -4.34 -5.56
CA LEU A 225 12.26 -4.63 -4.23
C LEU A 225 13.25 -5.37 -3.31
N GLN A 226 14.40 -5.82 -3.82
CA GLN A 226 15.33 -6.65 -3.05
C GLN A 226 16.27 -5.83 -2.14
N GLY A 227 16.15 -4.51 -2.13
CA GLY A 227 17.01 -3.60 -1.37
C GLY A 227 18.45 -3.57 -1.90
N PRO A 228 19.29 -2.64 -1.41
CA PRO A 228 20.72 -2.62 -1.74
C PRO A 228 21.37 -3.94 -1.31
N THR A 229 22.20 -4.49 -2.19
CA THR A 229 23.02 -5.65 -1.87
C THR A 229 24.18 -5.22 -0.97
N LYS A 230 24.81 -6.17 -0.26
CA LYS A 230 25.96 -5.88 0.64
C LYS A 230 27.13 -5.13 -0.04
N GLY A 231 27.16 -4.99 -1.36
CA GLY A 231 28.18 -4.23 -2.10
C GLY A 231 27.81 -2.78 -2.42
N ASP A 232 26.60 -2.33 -2.06
CA ASP A 232 26.08 -0.99 -2.38
C ASP A 232 26.18 0.01 -1.21
N LEU A 233 26.82 -0.40 -0.10
CA LEU A 233 27.09 0.40 1.11
C LEU A 233 28.60 0.38 1.42
#